data_AF-A0A507W3D2-F1
#
_entry.id   AF-A0A507W3D2-F1
#
_cell.length_a   1.000
_cell.length_b   1.000
_cell.length_c   1.000
_cell.angle_alpha   90.00
_cell.angle_beta   90.00
_cell.angle_gamma   90.00
#
_symmetry.space_group_name_H-M   'P 1'
#
loop_
_entity.id
_entity.type
_entity.pdbx_description
1 polymer ?
#
loop_
_entity_poly.entity_id
_entity_poly.type
_entity_poly.pdbx_seq_one_letter_code
_entity_poly.pdbx_strand_id
1 'polypeptide(L)' 'MKGDWSKAPKLARWWAIDDNGKAFWFCKPNVAAFTDFWFSEPIPAPDYGFIGDYKNSLTERPTKKTIE' A
#
# COMPACT_ATOMS: atom_id res chain seq x y z
N MET A 1 -12.32 5.82 8.17
CA MET A 1 -11.19 4.94 8.50
C MET A 1 -10.33 4.79 7.25
N LYS A 2 -9.05 5.19 7.26
CA LYS A 2 -8.15 4.99 6.13
C LYS A 2 -7.74 3.50 6.06
N GLY A 3 -8.27 2.78 5.07
CA GLY A 3 -7.83 1.45 4.63
C GLY A 3 -8.11 0.30 5.60
N ASP A 4 -8.93 -0.67 5.18
CA ASP A 4 -8.99 -1.98 5.83
C ASP A 4 -7.80 -2.85 5.40
N TRP A 5 -6.71 -2.76 6.18
CA TRP A 5 -5.46 -3.48 5.94
C TRP A 5 -5.57 -5.01 6.09
N SER A 6 -6.73 -5.56 6.50
CA SER A 6 -6.95 -7.01 6.52
C SER A 6 -6.95 -7.62 5.11
N LYS A 7 -7.34 -6.84 4.10
CA LYS A 7 -7.36 -7.23 2.69
C LYS A 7 -6.03 -7.00 1.98
N ALA A 8 -5.08 -6.35 2.64
CA ALA A 8 -3.80 -6.01 2.06
C ALA A 8 -2.89 -7.27 1.97
N PRO A 9 -2.18 -7.48 0.85
CA PRO A 9 -1.16 -8.51 0.73
C PRO A 9 -0.17 -8.49 1.91
N LYS A 10 0.42 -9.65 2.26
CA LYS A 10 1.36 -9.74 3.40
C LYS A 10 2.53 -8.75 3.27
N LEU A 11 3.01 -8.56 2.05
CA LEU A 11 4.13 -7.65 1.76
C LEU A 11 3.70 -6.20 1.53
N ALA A 12 2.39 -5.91 1.47
CA ALA A 12 1.89 -4.55 1.30
C ALA A 12 2.38 -3.65 2.43
N ARG A 13 3.03 -2.55 2.04
CA ARG A 13 3.58 -1.55 2.94
C ARG A 13 2.92 -0.20 2.78
N TRP A 14 2.46 0.14 1.58
CA TRP A 14 1.74 1.38 1.32
C TRP A 14 0.44 1.12 0.57
N TRP A 15 -0.50 2.03 0.75
CA TRP A 15 -1.74 2.16 -0.01
C TRP A 15 -1.81 3.58 -0.55
N ALA A 16 -2.15 3.73 -1.82
CA ALA A 16 -2.38 5.05 -2.41
C ALA A 16 -3.40 4.97 -3.55
N ILE A 17 -3.93 6.13 -3.92
CA ILE A 17 -4.79 6.34 -5.07
C ILE A 17 -4.02 7.06 -6.16
N ASP A 18 -4.26 6.67 -7.41
CA ASP A 18 -3.74 7.35 -8.59
C ASP A 18 -4.61 8.56 -9.01
N ASP A 19 -4.20 9.24 -10.07
CA ASP A 19 -4.94 10.38 -10.65
C ASP A 19 -6.31 9.99 -11.22
N ASN A 20 -6.54 8.71 -11.51
CA ASN A 20 -7.80 8.17 -11.98
C ASN A 20 -8.74 7.72 -10.85
N GLY A 21 -8.34 7.91 -9.58
CA GLY A 21 -9.13 7.49 -8.43
C GLY A 21 -9.02 5.99 -8.11
N LYS A 22 -8.11 5.25 -8.76
CA LYS A 22 -7.91 3.83 -8.50
C LYS A 22 -6.91 3.62 -7.36
N ALA A 23 -7.25 2.72 -6.45
CA ALA A 23 -6.38 2.40 -5.33
C ALA A 23 -5.48 1.20 -5.61
N PHE A 24 -4.27 1.26 -5.06
CA PHE A 24 -3.28 0.21 -5.18
C PHE A 24 -2.54 -0.04 -3.86
N TRP A 25 -2.16 -1.30 -3.63
CA TRP A 25 -1.19 -1.71 -2.63
C TRP A 25 0.20 -1.72 -3.26
N PHE A 26 1.15 -1.10 -2.57
CA PHE A 26 2.57 -1.16 -2.91
C PHE A 26 3.28 -2.05 -1.90
N CYS A 27 3.90 -3.12 -2.38
CA CYS A 27 4.60 -4.07 -1.53
C CYS A 27 6.05 -3.65 -1.32
N LYS A 28 6.59 -3.98 -0.13
CA LYS A 28 8.04 -4.10 0.02
C LYS A 28 8.52 -5.20 -0.93
N PRO A 29 9.63 -5.01 -1.64
CA PRO A 29 10.13 -6.04 -2.52
C PRO A 29 10.53 -7.26 -1.70
N ASN A 30 10.16 -8.42 -2.20
CA ASN A 30 10.64 -9.70 -1.69
C ASN A 30 11.97 -10.02 -2.40
N VAL A 31 13.01 -9.27 -2.07
CA VAL A 31 14.33 -9.44 -2.69
C VAL A 31 14.91 -10.75 -2.16
N ALA A 32 14.82 -11.84 -2.94
CA ALA A 32 15.78 -12.93 -2.82
C ALA A 32 17.17 -12.33 -3.07
N ALA A 33 18.21 -12.80 -2.38
CA ALA A 33 19.52 -12.14 -2.25
C ALA A 33 20.31 -11.85 -3.57
N PHE A 34 19.69 -11.94 -4.75
CA PHE A 34 20.34 -11.90 -6.06
C PHE A 34 19.52 -11.24 -7.19
N THR A 35 18.53 -10.38 -6.89
CA THR A 35 17.81 -9.63 -7.94
C THR A 35 18.02 -8.13 -7.80
N ASP A 36 18.69 -7.51 -8.77
CA ASP A 36 18.96 -6.07 -8.87
C ASP A 36 17.72 -5.22 -9.20
N PHE A 37 16.52 -5.82 -9.29
CA PHE A 37 15.30 -5.14 -9.72
C PHE A 37 14.34 -4.88 -8.54
N TRP A 38 14.15 -3.59 -8.23
CA TRP A 38 13.23 -3.09 -7.19
C TRP A 38 11.88 -2.69 -7.80
N PHE A 39 11.16 -3.66 -8.37
CA PHE A 39 9.81 -3.41 -8.90
C PHE A 39 8.82 -4.38 -8.29
N SER A 40 7.85 -3.85 -7.56
CA SER A 40 6.62 -4.57 -7.24
C SER A 40 5.54 -4.00 -8.15
N GLU A 41 4.91 -4.84 -8.96
CA GLU A 41 3.70 -4.43 -9.67
C GLU A 41 2.68 -3.86 -8.66
N PRO A 42 2.03 -2.72 -8.98
CA PRO A 42 0.98 -2.17 -8.14
C PRO A 42 -0.19 -3.15 -8.10
N ILE A 43 -0.52 -3.66 -6.91
CA ILE A 43 -1.60 -4.63 -6.72
C ILE A 43 -2.90 -3.85 -6.53
N PRO A 44 -3.98 -4.12 -7.29
CA PRO A 44 -5.25 -3.44 -7.11
C PRO A 44 -5.76 -3.51 -5.66
N ALA A 45 -6.23 -2.38 -5.15
CA ALA A 45 -6.79 -2.26 -3.81
C ALA A 45 -8.21 -1.68 -3.88
N PRO A 46 -9.05 -1.92 -2.85
CA PRO A 46 -10.28 -1.15 -2.69
C PRO A 46 -9.96 0.33 -2.46
N ASP A 47 -10.75 1.22 -3.06
CA ASP A 47 -10.64 2.68 -2.88
C ASP A 47 -11.16 3.18 -1.52
N TYR A 48 -11.93 2.33 -0.83
CA TYR A 48 -12.61 2.63 0.43
C TYR A 48 -13.44 3.93 0.39
N GLY A 49 -13.88 4.33 -0.80
CA GLY A 49 -14.58 5.60 -1.00
C GLY A 49 -13.76 6.83 -0.60
N PHE A 50 -12.44 6.79 -0.78
CA PHE A 50 -11.59 7.95 -0.50
C PHE A 50 -11.99 9.14 -1.37
N ILE A 51 -12.25 10.27 -0.71
CA ILE A 51 -12.58 11.55 -1.35
C ILE A 51 -11.49 12.54 -0.92
N GLY A 52 -10.66 12.98 -1.87
CA GLY A 52 -9.58 13.93 -1.61
C GLY A 52 -8.55 13.99 -2.73
N ASP A 53 -7.54 14.85 -2.57
CA ASP A 53 -6.41 14.91 -3.50
C ASP A 53 -5.59 13.60 -3.41
N TYR A 54 -5.43 12.92 -4.54
CA TYR A 54 -4.66 11.67 -4.67
C TYR A 54 -3.24 11.83 -4.12
N LYS A 55 -2.65 13.03 -4.21
CA LYS A 55 -1.31 13.32 -3.66
C LYS A 55 -1.20 13.13 -2.16
N ASN A 56 -2.33 13.22 -1.44
CA ASN A 56 -2.43 13.05 0.01
C ASN A 56 -2.94 11.66 0.43
N SER A 57 -3.15 10.76 -0.54
CA SER A 57 -3.69 9.42 -0.29
C SER A 57 -2.66 8.45 0.29
N LEU A 58 -1.36 8.68 0.07
CA LEU A 58 -0.27 7.78 0.48
C LEU A 58 -0.36 7.48 1.99
N THR A 59 -0.63 6.22 2.29
CA THR A 59 -0.84 5.73 3.65
C THR A 59 0.04 4.51 3.89
N GLU A 60 0.88 4.57 4.92
CA GLU A 60 1.74 3.44 5.31
C GLU A 60 0.97 2.44 6.20
N ARG A 61 1.29 1.15 6.06
CA ARG A 61 0.71 0.08 6.87
C ARG A 61 1.03 0.33 8.35
N PRO A 62 0.01 0.40 9.23
CA PRO A 62 0.25 0.53 10.66
C PRO A 62 1.09 -0.64 11.16
N THR A 63 2.24 -0.35 11.76
CA THR A 63 2.91 -1.33 12.62
C THR A 63 2.13 -1.39 13.91
N LYS A 64 1.79 -2.59 14.41
CA LYS A 64 1.33 -2.71 15.80
C LYS A 64 2.41 -2.04 16.65
N LYS A 65 2.09 -0.92 17.30
CA LYS A 65 2.96 -0.39 18.36
C LYS A 65 2.95 -1.48 19.43
N THR A 66 4.06 -2.18 19.58
CA THR A 66 4.33 -2.88 20.84
C THR A 66 4.38 -1.78 21.88
N ILE A 67 3.37 -1.76 22.75
CA ILE A 67 3.38 -0.92 23.95
C ILE A 67 4.45 -1.59 24.83
N GLU A 68 5.60 -0.94 24.96
CA GLU A 68 6.59 -1.25 26.00
C GLU A 68 6.07 -0.81 27.37
#